data_AF-A0A2W5WRF8-F1
#
_entry.id   AF-A0A2W5WRF8-F1
#
_cell.length_a   1.000
_cell.length_b   1.000
_cell.length_c   1.000
_cell.angle_alpha   90.00
_cell.angle_beta   90.00
_cell.angle_gamma   90.00
#
_symmetry.space_group_name_H-M   'P 1'
#
loop_
_entity.id
_entity.type
_entity.pdbx_description
1 polymer ?
#
loop_
_entity_poly.entity_id
_entity_poly.type
_entity_poly.pdbx_seq_one_letter_code
_entity_poly.pdbx_strand_id
1 'polypeptide(L)'
;MRGMAVSPKGEIEYGEVFTRRWVVDTILDLVGYTADRDLAATTLVEPSVGSGAFLGPVVDRLTASAAARGVPLESLTGAIRGYDLQRSHVETSRALVVERLTATGGDEATARMLAESWLHVGDFLLDDTDLLSLGEALSAGTSVSKDSPADFVVGNPPYIRFDDLDRATVAAYRAKYPTMVGRSDIYVGFFERSLAMLKPSGMLGFICADRWMRNAYGAKLRGLIAKRYAVDTLWQMHDVDAFHAEVSAYPAITVLANRPQGSVTVLDTKATFGAPGAKQAVAFVRSGEDEAEGSGWKGARLASWFEGEDLWPAGGPDRIRLLEYLQEHFPVLEQTGGTTKISIGVATGADKAYVVAPDADVEPDRLLPIVMADDIRSGVLTPPKKVLINPWDETGALVNLTDYPRMEKALSSHEDVRKRFVARRNPAAWHRTIDRVYPGLAKRPKLLLQDMKAQITPVYEPGGYYPHHNLYYIVSTGWDLEVLGGLLLSRIAETFIEAFGVKMRGGTLRFQAQYLRKIRVPAPESISDDVQGQLRAAFRTRDRDAATRAAEAAYGLPEGEL
;
A
#
# COMPACT_ATOMS: atom_id res chain seq x y z
N MET A 1 -3.49 -23.27 29.93
CA MET A 1 -4.97 -23.27 29.91
C MET A 1 -5.52 -22.01 30.58
N ARG A 2 -5.85 -20.98 29.79
CA ARG A 2 -6.88 -19.97 30.09
C ARG A 2 -7.45 -19.58 28.72
N GLY A 3 -8.70 -19.98 28.48
CA GLY A 3 -9.38 -19.76 27.21
C GLY A 3 -9.63 -18.28 26.98
N MET A 4 -9.31 -17.82 25.78
CA MET A 4 -9.74 -16.51 25.27
C MET A 4 -11.23 -16.60 24.98
N ALA A 5 -12.03 -15.73 25.61
CA ALA A 5 -13.46 -15.61 25.35
C ALA A 5 -13.67 -14.79 24.07
N VAL A 6 -14.26 -15.41 23.04
CA VAL A 6 -14.63 -14.79 21.76
C VAL A 6 -16.12 -14.46 21.79
N SER A 7 -16.50 -13.31 21.20
CA SER A 7 -17.89 -12.86 21.10
C SER A 7 -18.63 -13.61 19.97
N PRO A 8 -19.88 -14.05 20.17
CA PRO A 8 -20.55 -14.94 19.22
C PRO A 8 -21.21 -14.15 18.09
N LYS A 9 -20.77 -14.34 16.84
CA LYS A 9 -21.56 -14.15 15.61
C LYS A 9 -20.88 -14.76 14.37
N GLY A 10 -21.35 -15.94 13.96
CA GLY A 10 -21.52 -16.45 12.59
C GLY A 10 -20.39 -16.37 11.53
N GLU A 11 -19.82 -17.54 11.22
CA GLU A 11 -19.37 -17.99 9.87
C GLU A 11 -18.25 -17.22 9.14
N ILE A 12 -17.19 -16.76 9.81
CA ILE A 12 -15.79 -16.73 9.30
C ILE A 12 -14.90 -16.72 10.56
N GLU A 13 -14.58 -17.88 11.13
CA GLU A 13 -14.08 -17.92 12.52
C GLU A 13 -12.66 -17.35 12.73
N TYR A 14 -11.78 -17.25 11.72
CA TYR A 14 -10.42 -16.68 11.90
C TYR A 14 -9.84 -15.95 10.66
N GLY A 15 -10.68 -15.43 9.76
CA GLY A 15 -10.22 -14.80 8.51
C GLY A 15 -9.63 -15.80 7.50
N GLU A 16 -10.13 -17.03 7.54
CA GLU A 16 -9.73 -18.16 6.69
C GLU A 16 -10.23 -17.98 5.25
N VAL A 17 -9.34 -18.23 4.28
CA VAL A 17 -9.68 -18.20 2.86
C VAL A 17 -8.99 -19.36 2.17
N PHE A 18 -9.75 -20.30 1.61
CA PHE A 18 -9.20 -21.48 0.96
C PHE A 18 -8.72 -21.17 -0.46
N THR A 19 -7.43 -21.35 -0.70
CA THR A 19 -6.76 -21.12 -1.99
C THR A 19 -7.01 -22.26 -2.97
N ARG A 20 -7.37 -21.94 -4.22
CA ARG A 20 -7.59 -22.96 -5.26
C ARG A 20 -6.29 -23.63 -5.69
N ARG A 21 -6.37 -24.92 -6.04
CA ARG A 21 -5.22 -25.75 -6.44
C ARG A 21 -4.32 -25.10 -7.50
N TRP A 22 -4.91 -24.52 -8.55
CA TRP A 22 -4.11 -23.93 -9.64
C TRP A 22 -3.31 -22.70 -9.20
N VAL A 23 -3.80 -21.91 -8.24
CA VAL A 23 -3.08 -20.78 -7.65
C VAL A 23 -1.91 -21.29 -6.83
N VAL A 24 -2.13 -22.36 -6.06
CA VAL A 24 -1.07 -23.01 -5.28
C VAL A 24 0.02 -23.55 -6.19
N ASP A 25 -0.34 -24.30 -7.24
CA ASP A 25 0.62 -24.83 -8.21
C ASP A 25 1.41 -23.70 -8.87
N THR A 26 0.76 -22.57 -9.17
CA THR A 26 1.39 -21.37 -9.72
C THR A 26 2.44 -20.81 -8.76
N ILE A 27 2.11 -20.65 -7.47
CA ILE A 27 3.06 -20.14 -6.46
C ILE A 27 4.25 -21.08 -6.32
N LEU A 28 4.01 -22.39 -6.26
CA LEU A 28 5.07 -23.40 -6.18
C LEU A 28 5.97 -23.37 -7.43
N ASP A 29 5.40 -23.15 -8.62
CA ASP A 29 6.17 -22.97 -9.84
C ASP A 29 7.00 -21.68 -9.81
N LEU A 30 6.45 -20.57 -9.32
CA LEU A 30 7.14 -19.29 -9.25
C LEU A 30 8.31 -19.30 -8.27
N VAL A 31 8.16 -19.90 -7.10
CA VAL A 31 9.29 -20.08 -6.15
C VAL A 31 10.25 -21.17 -6.59
N GLY A 32 9.93 -21.93 -7.65
CA GLY A 32 10.77 -23.00 -8.17
C GLY A 32 10.67 -24.32 -7.42
N TYR A 33 9.68 -24.52 -6.54
CA TYR A 33 9.42 -25.79 -5.85
C TYR A 33 8.79 -26.79 -6.82
N THR A 34 9.64 -27.43 -7.63
CA THR A 34 9.27 -28.25 -8.79
C THR A 34 9.88 -29.64 -8.67
N ALA A 35 9.15 -30.69 -9.08
CA ALA A 35 9.52 -32.08 -8.83
C ALA A 35 10.80 -32.53 -9.58
N ASP A 36 11.21 -31.79 -10.62
CA ASP A 36 12.47 -32.02 -11.33
C ASP A 36 13.71 -31.55 -10.55
N ARG A 37 13.56 -30.84 -9.42
CA ARG A 37 14.67 -30.45 -8.53
C ARG A 37 14.84 -31.44 -7.38
N ASP A 38 15.99 -31.40 -6.71
CA ASP A 38 16.23 -32.19 -5.51
C ASP A 38 15.54 -31.55 -4.28
N LEU A 39 14.24 -31.81 -4.15
CA LEU A 39 13.44 -31.23 -3.06
C LEU A 39 13.75 -31.87 -1.70
N ALA A 40 14.33 -33.08 -1.68
CA ALA A 40 14.72 -33.74 -0.43
C ALA A 40 15.88 -33.03 0.28
N ALA A 41 16.71 -32.30 -0.46
CA ALA A 41 17.78 -31.47 0.07
C ALA A 41 17.32 -30.04 0.47
N THR A 42 16.03 -29.73 0.35
CA THR A 42 15.46 -28.41 0.62
C THR A 42 14.50 -28.44 1.79
N THR A 43 14.32 -27.29 2.44
CA THR A 43 13.30 -27.09 3.48
C THR A 43 12.26 -26.07 3.01
N LEU A 44 10.99 -26.49 2.97
CA LEU A 44 9.84 -25.63 2.73
C LEU A 44 9.11 -25.35 4.05
N VAL A 45 8.70 -24.10 4.25
CA VAL A 45 7.90 -23.67 5.40
C VAL A 45 6.53 -23.19 4.93
N GLU A 46 5.47 -23.68 5.57
CA GLU A 46 4.09 -23.16 5.43
C GLU A 46 3.63 -22.55 6.77
N PRO A 47 3.60 -21.21 6.88
CA PRO A 47 3.33 -20.51 8.14
C PRO A 47 1.93 -20.70 8.76
N SER A 48 0.94 -21.08 7.95
CA SER A 48 -0.47 -21.16 8.34
C SER A 48 -1.18 -22.18 7.47
N VAL A 49 -1.09 -23.46 7.85
CA VAL A 49 -1.46 -24.59 6.99
C VAL A 49 -2.96 -24.72 6.73
N GLY A 50 -3.81 -24.25 7.63
CA GLY A 50 -5.27 -24.38 7.53
C GLY A 50 -5.70 -25.81 7.27
N SER A 51 -6.53 -26.02 6.24
CA SER A 51 -6.95 -27.36 5.80
C SER A 51 -5.95 -28.07 4.86
N GLY A 52 -4.74 -27.56 4.70
CA GLY A 52 -3.67 -28.19 3.90
C GLY A 52 -3.73 -27.91 2.40
N ALA A 53 -4.24 -26.75 1.98
CA ALA A 53 -4.35 -26.39 0.56
C ALA A 53 -2.98 -26.35 -0.17
N PHE A 54 -1.92 -25.90 0.51
CA PHE A 54 -0.55 -25.98 0.00
C PHE A 54 0.12 -27.32 0.29
N LEU A 55 -0.12 -27.90 1.47
CA LEU A 55 0.48 -29.18 1.88
C LEU A 55 0.29 -30.31 0.87
N GLY A 56 -0.93 -30.54 0.36
CA GLY A 56 -1.17 -31.61 -0.63
C GLY A 56 -0.23 -31.50 -1.85
N PRO A 57 -0.29 -30.39 -2.61
CA PRO A 57 0.64 -30.11 -3.71
C PRO A 57 2.12 -30.18 -3.36
N VAL A 58 2.51 -29.69 -2.18
CA VAL A 58 3.90 -29.74 -1.70
C VAL A 58 4.35 -31.20 -1.53
N VAL A 59 3.55 -32.03 -0.85
CA VAL A 59 3.83 -33.46 -0.64
C VAL A 59 3.85 -34.21 -1.97
N ASP A 60 2.90 -33.94 -2.87
CA ASP A 60 2.86 -34.54 -4.21
C ASP A 60 4.18 -34.28 -4.98
N ARG A 61 4.70 -33.04 -4.92
CA ARG A 61 5.96 -32.67 -5.61
C ARG A 61 7.20 -33.23 -4.92
N LEU A 62 7.25 -33.20 -3.59
CA LEU A 62 8.35 -33.73 -2.79
C LEU A 62 8.52 -35.23 -3.01
N THR A 63 7.43 -36.00 -2.94
CA THR A 63 7.44 -37.45 -3.14
C THR A 63 7.85 -37.82 -4.56
N ALA A 64 7.35 -37.11 -5.57
CA ALA A 64 7.77 -37.30 -6.96
C ALA A 64 9.28 -37.02 -7.15
N SER A 65 9.78 -35.93 -6.56
CA SER A 65 11.22 -35.60 -6.57
C SER A 65 12.07 -36.68 -5.90
N ALA A 66 11.65 -37.14 -4.72
CA ALA A 66 12.35 -38.15 -3.95
C ALA A 66 12.39 -39.50 -4.67
N ALA A 67 11.24 -39.94 -5.21
CA ALA A 67 11.12 -41.16 -5.98
C ALA A 67 12.02 -41.15 -7.23
N ALA A 68 12.05 -40.04 -7.97
CA ALA A 68 12.91 -39.89 -9.15
C ALA A 68 14.42 -39.97 -8.84
N ARG A 69 14.80 -39.77 -7.57
CA ARG A 69 16.19 -39.77 -7.10
C ARG A 69 16.53 -40.96 -6.20
N GLY A 70 15.58 -41.85 -5.93
CA GLY A 70 15.77 -42.96 -5.00
C GLY A 70 16.00 -42.53 -3.55
N VAL A 71 15.47 -41.36 -3.15
CA VAL A 71 15.56 -40.88 -1.76
C VAL A 71 14.44 -41.54 -0.93
N PRO A 72 14.78 -42.23 0.16
CA PRO A 72 13.80 -42.91 1.01
C PRO A 72 12.95 -41.90 1.82
N LEU A 73 11.65 -42.18 2.00
CA LEU A 73 10.72 -41.26 2.67
C LEU A 73 11.15 -40.93 4.10
N GLU A 74 11.72 -41.89 4.81
CA GLU A 74 12.20 -41.77 6.19
C GLU A 74 13.26 -40.68 6.35
N SER A 75 13.96 -40.33 5.27
CA SER A 75 14.97 -39.26 5.27
C SER A 75 14.40 -37.85 5.11
N LEU A 76 13.10 -37.71 4.85
CA LEU A 76 12.45 -36.43 4.53
C LEU A 76 11.99 -35.64 5.76
N THR A 77 12.37 -36.03 6.97
CA THR A 77 11.93 -35.39 8.23
C THR A 77 12.20 -33.89 8.29
N GLY A 78 13.24 -33.39 7.62
CA GLY A 78 13.58 -31.96 7.55
C GLY A 78 13.02 -31.19 6.34
N ALA A 79 12.22 -31.83 5.50
CA ALA A 79 11.80 -31.27 4.21
C ALA A 79 10.68 -30.23 4.32
N ILE A 80 9.78 -30.37 5.31
CA ILE A 80 8.60 -29.52 5.48
C ILE A 80 8.49 -29.09 6.94
N ARG A 81 8.13 -27.82 7.16
CA ARG A 81 7.64 -27.30 8.44
C ARG A 81 6.34 -26.53 8.23
N GLY A 82 5.26 -27.01 8.82
CA GLY A 82 3.94 -26.38 8.74
C GLY A 82 3.44 -26.02 10.13
N TYR A 83 2.82 -24.83 10.25
CA TYR A 83 2.28 -24.34 11.52
C TYR A 83 0.80 -24.00 11.36
N ASP A 84 0.01 -24.25 12.39
CA ASP A 84 -1.30 -23.62 12.54
C ASP A 84 -1.59 -23.37 14.02
N LEU A 85 -2.32 -22.29 14.30
CA LEU A 85 -2.77 -21.97 15.66
C LEU A 85 -3.82 -22.98 16.14
N GLN A 86 -4.61 -23.53 15.22
CA GLN A 86 -5.71 -24.44 15.53
C GLN A 86 -5.27 -25.90 15.44
N ARG A 87 -5.46 -26.63 16.55
CA ARG A 87 -5.15 -28.07 16.61
C ARG A 87 -5.91 -28.89 15.57
N SER A 88 -7.19 -28.57 15.32
CA SER A 88 -8.04 -29.24 14.34
C SER A 88 -7.48 -29.16 12.91
N HIS A 89 -6.90 -28.02 12.53
CA HIS A 89 -6.25 -27.81 11.24
C HIS A 89 -4.99 -28.66 11.10
N VAL A 90 -4.15 -28.69 12.14
CA VAL A 90 -2.97 -29.54 12.17
C VAL A 90 -3.35 -31.01 12.06
N GLU A 91 -4.37 -31.47 12.78
CA GLU A 91 -4.85 -32.85 12.72
C GLU A 91 -5.41 -33.22 11.33
N THR A 92 -6.20 -32.33 10.73
CA THR A 92 -6.72 -32.48 9.35
C THR A 92 -5.59 -32.55 8.34
N SER A 93 -4.62 -31.64 8.46
CA SER A 93 -3.44 -31.58 7.60
C SER A 93 -2.54 -32.81 7.75
N ARG A 94 -2.37 -33.34 8.97
CA ARG A 94 -1.64 -34.59 9.21
C ARG A 94 -2.31 -35.79 8.55
N ALA A 95 -3.64 -35.89 8.65
CA ALA A 95 -4.39 -36.94 7.98
C ALA A 95 -4.22 -36.87 6.44
N LEU A 96 -4.28 -35.66 5.86
CA LEU A 96 -4.01 -35.43 4.45
C LEU A 96 -2.59 -35.86 4.04
N VAL A 97 -1.58 -35.50 4.83
CA VAL A 97 -0.18 -35.92 4.58
C VAL A 97 -0.04 -37.44 4.60
N VAL A 98 -0.65 -38.11 5.59
CA VAL A 98 -0.61 -39.58 5.70
C VAL A 98 -1.28 -40.24 4.50
N GLU A 99 -2.46 -39.77 4.09
CA GLU A 99 -3.17 -40.24 2.89
C GLU A 99 -2.28 -40.11 1.64
N ARG A 100 -1.63 -38.97 1.46
CA ARG A 100 -0.78 -38.70 0.28
C ARG A 100 0.47 -39.57 0.25
N LEU A 101 1.17 -39.69 1.37
CA LEU A 101 2.38 -40.51 1.46
C LEU A 101 2.08 -42.00 1.26
N THR A 102 0.99 -42.50 1.84
CA THR A 102 0.57 -43.90 1.66
C THR A 102 0.12 -44.19 0.22
N ALA A 103 -0.54 -43.24 -0.45
CA ALA A 103 -0.90 -43.36 -1.87
C ALA A 103 0.33 -43.47 -2.79
N THR A 104 1.49 -42.95 -2.37
CA THR A 104 2.77 -43.08 -3.10
C THR A 104 3.58 -44.33 -2.77
N GLY A 105 3.02 -45.25 -1.96
CA GLY A 105 3.66 -46.52 -1.59
C GLY A 105 4.47 -46.49 -0.30
N GLY A 106 4.41 -45.39 0.47
CA GLY A 106 4.99 -45.32 1.80
C GLY A 106 4.20 -46.13 2.83
N ASP A 107 4.88 -46.72 3.81
CA ASP A 107 4.20 -47.38 4.91
C ASP A 107 3.53 -46.37 5.86
N GLU A 108 2.46 -46.80 6.52
CA GLU A 108 1.65 -45.92 7.36
C GLU A 108 2.40 -45.39 8.59
N ALA A 109 3.38 -46.13 9.12
CA ALA A 109 4.15 -45.70 10.28
C ALA A 109 5.12 -44.58 9.91
N THR A 110 5.85 -44.71 8.79
CA THR A 110 6.69 -43.65 8.24
C THR A 110 5.86 -42.42 7.87
N ALA A 111 4.70 -42.61 7.25
CA ALA A 111 3.81 -41.52 6.88
C ALA A 111 3.33 -40.71 8.11
N ARG A 112 2.92 -41.39 9.20
CA ARG A 112 2.55 -40.74 10.47
C ARG A 112 3.72 -40.01 11.11
N MET A 113 4.89 -40.64 11.14
CA MET A 113 6.11 -40.03 11.68
C MET A 113 6.48 -38.75 10.95
N LEU A 114 6.41 -38.75 9.61
CA LEU A 114 6.64 -37.54 8.81
C LEU A 114 5.58 -36.47 9.06
N ALA A 115 4.29 -36.83 9.06
CA ALA A 115 3.22 -35.88 9.33
C ALA A 115 3.34 -35.22 10.72
N GLU A 116 3.73 -35.99 11.75
CA GLU A 116 3.95 -35.49 13.10
C GLU A 116 5.19 -34.61 13.23
N SER A 117 6.27 -34.96 12.51
CA SER A 117 7.50 -34.16 12.50
C SER A 117 7.40 -32.88 11.68
N TRP A 118 6.58 -32.87 10.62
CA TRP A 118 6.42 -31.70 9.76
C TRP A 118 5.42 -30.66 10.28
N LEU A 119 4.36 -31.08 10.99
CA LEU A 119 3.22 -30.20 11.29
C LEU A 119 3.07 -29.92 12.77
N HIS A 120 3.06 -28.64 13.15
CA HIS A 120 3.09 -28.17 14.52
C HIS A 120 1.88 -27.29 14.87
N VAL A 121 1.34 -27.48 16.08
CA VAL A 121 0.34 -26.57 16.65
C VAL A 121 1.08 -25.44 17.36
N GLY A 122 0.98 -24.22 16.85
CA GLY A 122 1.72 -23.07 17.37
C GLY A 122 1.30 -21.74 16.74
N ASP A 123 1.53 -20.65 17.48
CA ASP A 123 1.38 -19.31 16.92
C ASP A 123 2.64 -18.99 16.11
N PHE A 124 2.56 -19.01 14.78
CA PHE A 124 3.70 -18.72 13.90
C PHE A 124 4.32 -17.34 14.14
N LEU A 125 3.69 -16.38 14.81
CA LEU A 125 4.33 -15.11 15.16
C LEU A 125 5.02 -15.15 16.52
N LEU A 126 4.62 -16.03 17.44
CA LEU A 126 5.19 -16.08 18.80
C LEU A 126 6.01 -17.30 19.11
N ASP A 127 5.82 -18.40 18.37
CA ASP A 127 6.48 -19.66 18.64
C ASP A 127 7.97 -19.53 18.38
N ASP A 128 8.74 -19.55 19.47
CA ASP A 128 10.20 -19.41 19.45
C ASP A 128 10.92 -20.73 19.29
N THR A 129 10.19 -21.83 19.06
CA THR A 129 10.81 -23.13 18.72
C THR A 129 11.80 -23.01 17.56
N ASP A 130 11.62 -22.05 16.65
CA ASP A 130 12.58 -21.71 15.58
C ASP A 130 13.48 -20.49 15.86
N LEU A 131 13.20 -19.68 16.89
CA LEU A 131 13.78 -18.33 17.07
C LEU A 131 14.76 -18.21 18.24
N LEU A 132 14.86 -19.21 19.13
CA LEU A 132 15.81 -19.21 20.25
C LEU A 132 17.29 -19.12 19.81
N SER A 133 17.58 -19.23 18.50
CA SER A 133 18.93 -19.08 17.92
C SER A 133 19.14 -17.80 17.09
N LEU A 134 18.13 -16.94 16.89
CA LEU A 134 18.30 -15.69 16.09
C LEU A 134 18.91 -14.52 16.88
N GLY A 135 18.74 -14.51 18.21
CA GLY A 135 19.27 -13.45 19.09
C GLY A 135 20.79 -13.32 19.06
N GLU A 136 21.50 -14.43 18.80
CA GLU A 136 22.95 -14.47 18.69
C GLU A 136 23.44 -14.19 17.25
N ALA A 137 22.63 -14.48 16.23
CA ALA A 137 22.99 -14.30 14.82
C ALA A 137 22.96 -12.84 14.35
N LEU A 138 22.10 -12.00 14.92
CA LEU A 138 22.01 -10.59 14.56
C LEU A 138 23.16 -9.73 15.13
N SER A 139 23.94 -10.26 16.08
CA SER A 139 24.95 -9.50 16.83
C SER A 139 26.41 -9.85 16.53
N ALA A 140 26.74 -10.97 15.87
CA ALA A 140 28.13 -11.44 15.81
C ALA A 140 28.72 -11.90 14.45
N GLY A 141 27.97 -11.92 13.34
CA GLY A 141 28.58 -12.15 12.00
C GLY A 141 29.35 -13.47 11.83
N THR A 142 29.03 -14.52 12.59
CA THR A 142 29.61 -15.86 12.49
C THR A 142 28.55 -16.96 12.40
N SER A 143 28.92 -18.10 11.81
CA SER A 143 28.07 -19.15 11.23
C SER A 143 26.92 -19.66 12.09
N VAL A 144 25.77 -19.81 11.42
CA VAL A 144 24.52 -20.41 11.88
C VAL A 144 24.65 -21.94 12.02
N SER A 145 24.29 -22.49 13.18
CA SER A 145 23.83 -23.87 13.36
C SER A 145 23.00 -23.92 14.65
N LYS A 146 21.86 -24.61 14.79
CA LYS A 146 21.23 -25.67 13.99
C LYS A 146 19.70 -25.64 14.25
N ASP A 147 18.99 -24.86 13.42
CA ASP A 147 17.62 -25.11 12.95
C ASP A 147 17.57 -24.53 11.53
N SER A 148 17.32 -25.37 10.53
CA SER A 148 17.71 -25.10 9.14
C SER A 148 16.95 -23.88 8.58
N PRO A 149 17.64 -22.84 8.06
CA PRO A 149 16.97 -21.77 7.33
C PRO A 149 16.17 -22.34 6.14
N ALA A 150 15.09 -21.68 5.73
CA ALA A 150 14.17 -22.17 4.71
C ALA A 150 14.69 -21.87 3.30
N ASP A 151 14.59 -22.83 2.38
CA ASP A 151 14.78 -22.59 0.95
C ASP A 151 13.52 -21.93 0.37
N PHE A 152 12.35 -22.34 0.86
CA PHE A 152 11.06 -21.85 0.41
C PHE A 152 10.14 -21.52 1.59
N VAL A 153 9.43 -20.40 1.51
CA VAL A 153 8.29 -20.12 2.39
C VAL A 153 7.07 -19.82 1.54
N VAL A 154 6.01 -20.60 1.65
CA VAL A 154 4.81 -20.45 0.82
C VAL A 154 3.55 -20.45 1.67
N GLY A 155 2.48 -19.84 1.16
CA GLY A 155 1.19 -19.93 1.81
C GLY A 155 0.23 -18.79 1.53
N ASN A 156 -0.87 -18.80 2.28
CA ASN A 156 -1.89 -17.76 2.32
C ASN A 156 -2.03 -17.26 3.78
N PRO A 157 -1.28 -16.21 4.18
CA PRO A 157 -1.35 -15.70 5.54
C PRO A 157 -2.77 -15.21 5.92
N PRO A 158 -3.13 -15.23 7.21
CA PRO A 158 -4.47 -14.85 7.68
C PRO A 158 -4.80 -13.36 7.51
N TYR A 159 -6.05 -13.05 7.16
CA TYR A 159 -6.55 -11.69 6.86
C TYR A 159 -7.20 -11.01 8.08
N ILE A 160 -6.50 -10.96 9.20
CA ILE A 160 -7.01 -10.38 10.45
C ILE A 160 -6.44 -8.98 10.67
N ARG A 161 -7.30 -8.01 11.03
CA ARG A 161 -6.87 -6.67 11.43
C ARG A 161 -6.52 -6.62 12.91
N PHE A 162 -5.59 -5.74 13.28
CA PHE A 162 -5.27 -5.53 14.70
C PHE A 162 -6.44 -5.07 15.56
N ASP A 163 -7.42 -4.37 14.97
CA ASP A 163 -8.59 -3.92 15.72
C ASP A 163 -9.46 -5.11 16.20
N ASP A 164 -9.26 -6.30 15.61
CA ASP A 164 -9.96 -7.54 15.94
C ASP A 164 -9.19 -8.42 16.95
N LEU A 165 -7.97 -8.03 17.35
CA LEU A 165 -7.13 -8.74 18.31
C LEU A 165 -7.10 -8.06 19.68
N ASP A 166 -6.84 -8.83 20.73
CA ASP A 166 -6.62 -8.26 22.06
C ASP A 166 -5.29 -7.49 22.15
N ARG A 167 -5.24 -6.52 23.07
CA ARG A 167 -4.10 -5.61 23.20
C ARG A 167 -2.80 -6.31 23.58
N ALA A 168 -2.85 -7.41 24.34
CA ALA A 168 -1.65 -8.11 24.78
C ALA A 168 -1.01 -8.87 23.61
N THR A 169 -1.82 -9.55 22.79
CA THR A 169 -1.38 -10.20 21.56
C THR A 169 -0.77 -9.19 20.58
N VAL A 170 -1.44 -8.06 20.35
CA VAL A 170 -0.90 -6.99 19.49
C VAL A 170 0.44 -6.46 20.02
N ALA A 171 0.57 -6.26 21.33
CA ALA A 171 1.82 -5.81 21.93
C ALA A 171 2.94 -6.83 21.75
N ALA A 172 2.65 -8.13 21.91
CA ALA A 172 3.61 -9.21 21.74
C ALA A 172 4.10 -9.32 20.27
N TYR A 173 3.19 -9.27 19.30
CA TYR A 173 3.56 -9.28 17.88
C TYR A 173 4.43 -8.06 17.51
N ARG A 174 4.06 -6.86 17.94
CA ARG A 174 4.84 -5.64 17.65
C ARG A 174 6.21 -5.60 18.32
N ALA A 175 6.35 -6.26 19.47
CA ALA A 175 7.64 -6.37 20.14
C ALA A 175 8.62 -7.23 19.31
N LYS A 176 8.12 -8.26 18.62
CA LYS A 176 8.94 -9.14 17.77
C LYS A 176 9.13 -8.62 16.35
N TYR A 177 8.13 -7.92 15.79
CA TYR A 177 8.11 -7.52 14.37
C TYR A 177 7.94 -6.00 14.22
N PRO A 178 9.06 -5.24 14.18
CA PRO A 178 9.05 -3.78 14.07
C PRO A 178 8.34 -3.21 12.84
N THR A 179 8.10 -4.01 11.79
CA THR A 179 7.34 -3.57 10.61
C THR A 179 5.84 -3.46 10.87
N MET A 180 5.33 -4.10 11.93
CA MET A 180 3.92 -4.04 12.33
C MET A 180 3.60 -2.70 13.01
N VAL A 181 3.22 -1.70 12.22
CA VAL A 181 2.90 -0.34 12.71
C VAL A 181 1.46 0.08 12.41
N GLY A 182 0.98 1.08 13.15
CA GLY A 182 -0.34 1.67 12.92
C GLY A 182 -1.47 0.63 12.99
N ARG A 183 -2.41 0.70 12.05
CA ARG A 183 -3.52 -0.26 11.91
C ARG A 183 -3.21 -1.28 10.80
N SER A 184 -2.08 -1.98 10.89
CA SER A 184 -1.76 -3.03 9.92
C SER A 184 -2.57 -4.31 10.15
N ASP A 185 -2.59 -5.16 9.13
CA ASP A 185 -3.06 -6.54 9.21
C ASP A 185 -1.95 -7.44 9.77
N ILE A 186 -2.31 -8.62 10.29
CA ILE A 186 -1.34 -9.54 10.91
C ILE A 186 -0.37 -10.17 9.92
N TYR A 187 -0.75 -10.30 8.65
CA TYR A 187 0.12 -10.86 7.61
C TYR A 187 1.43 -10.06 7.44
N VAL A 188 1.50 -8.81 7.92
CA VAL A 188 2.75 -8.02 7.94
C VAL A 188 3.82 -8.72 8.79
N GLY A 189 3.45 -9.26 9.95
CA GLY A 189 4.36 -10.06 10.79
C GLY A 189 4.75 -11.37 10.11
N PHE A 190 3.82 -11.98 9.36
CA PHE A 190 4.10 -13.21 8.61
C PHE A 190 5.15 -12.96 7.53
N PHE A 191 5.05 -11.86 6.78
CA PHE A 191 6.11 -11.46 5.84
C PHE A 191 7.45 -11.27 6.56
N GLU A 192 7.50 -10.51 7.65
CA GLU A 192 8.75 -10.21 8.35
C GLU A 192 9.45 -11.48 8.88
N ARG A 193 8.72 -12.36 9.60
CA ARG A 193 9.29 -13.64 10.08
C ARG A 193 9.71 -14.55 8.93
N SER A 194 8.87 -14.67 7.90
CA SER A 194 9.13 -15.56 6.76
C SER A 194 10.34 -15.13 5.94
N LEU A 195 10.52 -13.82 5.74
CA LEU A 195 11.70 -13.27 5.09
C LEU A 195 12.96 -13.53 5.94
N ALA A 196 12.88 -13.31 7.25
CA ALA A 196 14.02 -13.47 8.17
C ALA A 196 14.56 -14.91 8.26
N MET A 197 13.75 -15.92 7.94
CA MET A 197 14.17 -17.33 7.95
C MET A 197 14.72 -17.84 6.61
N LEU A 198 14.66 -17.05 5.54
CA LEU A 198 15.14 -17.50 4.22
C LEU A 198 16.65 -17.67 4.21
N LYS A 199 17.13 -18.80 3.65
CA LYS A 199 18.52 -18.96 3.21
C LYS A 199 18.89 -17.88 2.20
N PRO A 200 20.19 -17.58 2.00
CA PRO A 200 20.62 -16.85 0.81
C PRO A 200 20.06 -17.52 -0.46
N SER A 201 19.48 -16.73 -1.34
CA SER A 201 18.71 -17.15 -2.53
C SER A 201 17.42 -17.94 -2.27
N GLY A 202 17.02 -18.13 -1.01
CA GLY A 202 15.71 -18.67 -0.66
C GLY A 202 14.58 -17.74 -1.11
N MET A 203 13.40 -18.32 -1.35
CA MET A 203 12.26 -17.61 -1.93
C MET A 203 11.01 -17.69 -1.04
N LEU A 204 10.27 -16.60 -0.98
CA LEU A 204 8.95 -16.52 -0.37
C LEU A 204 7.92 -16.35 -1.48
N GLY A 205 6.82 -17.11 -1.43
CA GLY A 205 5.69 -16.98 -2.34
C GLY A 205 4.37 -16.95 -1.58
N PHE A 206 3.76 -15.77 -1.45
CA PHE A 206 2.47 -15.60 -0.77
C PHE A 206 1.38 -15.15 -1.71
N ILE A 207 0.16 -15.64 -1.46
CA ILE A 207 -1.07 -14.96 -1.89
C ILE A 207 -1.65 -14.23 -0.68
N CYS A 208 -1.71 -12.90 -0.72
CA CYS A 208 -2.26 -12.09 0.36
C CYS A 208 -2.84 -10.77 -0.17
N ALA A 209 -3.46 -9.96 0.69
CA ALA A 209 -3.92 -8.65 0.29
C ALA A 209 -2.75 -7.73 -0.12
N ASP A 210 -2.90 -6.96 -1.20
CA ASP A 210 -1.86 -6.04 -1.71
C ASP A 210 -1.83 -4.70 -0.97
N ARG A 211 -2.71 -4.48 0.01
CA ARG A 211 -2.93 -3.18 0.65
C ARG A 211 -1.70 -2.62 1.33
N TRP A 212 -0.81 -3.48 1.82
CA TRP A 212 0.45 -3.06 2.44
C TRP A 212 1.39 -2.38 1.44
N MET A 213 1.22 -2.62 0.14
CA MET A 213 2.00 -1.98 -0.92
C MET A 213 1.67 -0.48 -1.06
N ARG A 214 0.42 -0.10 -0.74
CA ARG A 214 -0.13 1.24 -1.00
C ARG A 214 -0.52 2.04 0.25
N ASN A 215 -0.54 1.40 1.42
CA ASN A 215 -0.90 2.04 2.67
C ASN A 215 0.32 2.44 3.52
N ALA A 216 0.14 3.50 4.31
CA ALA A 216 1.16 4.01 5.21
C ALA A 216 1.64 2.98 6.26
N TYR A 217 0.77 2.06 6.68
CA TYR A 217 1.16 1.01 7.64
C TYR A 217 2.20 0.03 7.07
N GLY A 218 2.27 -0.12 5.74
CA GLY A 218 3.22 -1.02 5.08
C GLY A 218 4.59 -0.40 4.81
N ALA A 219 4.79 0.88 5.15
CA ALA A 219 6.03 1.62 4.87
C ALA A 219 7.29 0.88 5.35
N LYS A 220 7.29 0.43 6.61
CA LYS A 220 8.42 -0.30 7.18
C LYS A 220 8.65 -1.67 6.54
N LEU A 221 7.57 -2.36 6.13
CA LEU A 221 7.71 -3.65 5.45
C LEU A 221 8.33 -3.46 4.05
N ARG A 222 7.87 -2.46 3.29
CA ARG A 222 8.49 -2.11 2.00
C ARG A 222 9.96 -1.71 2.19
N GLY A 223 10.27 -0.91 3.21
CA GLY A 223 11.64 -0.55 3.56
C GLY A 223 12.53 -1.74 3.92
N LEU A 224 12.00 -2.73 4.65
CA LEU A 224 12.70 -3.98 4.95
C LEU A 224 12.99 -4.76 3.66
N ILE A 225 11.99 -4.90 2.80
CA ILE A 225 12.10 -5.63 1.53
C ILE A 225 13.14 -4.95 0.63
N ALA A 226 12.94 -3.68 0.28
CA ALA A 226 13.83 -2.94 -0.61
C ALA A 226 15.30 -2.90 -0.13
N LYS A 227 15.53 -2.98 1.19
CA LYS A 227 16.88 -2.96 1.76
C LYS A 227 17.59 -4.31 1.73
N ARG A 228 16.87 -5.44 1.83
CA ARG A 228 17.47 -6.76 2.12
C ARG A 228 17.05 -7.88 1.18
N TYR A 229 15.97 -7.71 0.45
CA TYR A 229 15.36 -8.75 -0.37
C TYR A 229 15.04 -8.21 -1.76
N ALA A 230 14.90 -9.12 -2.71
CA ALA A 230 14.45 -8.79 -4.06
C ALA A 230 12.96 -9.09 -4.19
N VAL A 231 12.22 -8.22 -4.87
CA VAL A 231 10.94 -8.59 -5.47
C VAL A 231 11.22 -9.30 -6.78
N ASP A 232 10.70 -10.51 -6.94
CA ASP A 232 10.95 -11.34 -8.13
C ASP A 232 9.78 -11.22 -9.11
N THR A 233 8.56 -11.39 -8.60
CA THR A 233 7.35 -11.14 -9.36
C THR A 233 6.18 -10.71 -8.47
N LEU A 234 5.31 -9.87 -9.02
CA LEU A 234 4.09 -9.39 -8.40
C LEU A 234 2.92 -9.57 -9.36
N TRP A 235 1.93 -10.37 -9.00
CA TRP A 235 0.74 -10.60 -9.82
C TRP A 235 -0.46 -10.00 -9.10
N GLN A 236 -1.08 -8.98 -9.69
CA GLN A 236 -2.32 -8.40 -9.19
C GLN A 236 -3.47 -9.34 -9.55
N MET A 237 -4.12 -9.92 -8.54
CA MET A 237 -5.16 -10.95 -8.71
C MET A 237 -6.57 -10.39 -8.46
N HIS A 238 -6.78 -9.11 -8.77
CA HIS A 238 -8.06 -8.44 -8.54
C HIS A 238 -9.12 -9.06 -9.46
N ASP A 239 -10.33 -9.28 -8.93
CA ASP A 239 -11.46 -9.87 -9.66
C ASP A 239 -11.24 -11.31 -10.18
N VAL A 240 -10.14 -11.97 -9.80
CA VAL A 240 -9.87 -13.38 -10.13
C VAL A 240 -10.53 -14.31 -9.12
N ASP A 241 -11.11 -15.39 -9.62
CA ASP A 241 -11.60 -16.50 -8.79
C ASP A 241 -10.44 -17.34 -8.24
N ALA A 242 -9.68 -16.75 -7.31
CA ALA A 242 -8.48 -17.33 -6.70
C ALA A 242 -8.81 -18.20 -5.46
N PHE A 243 -10.00 -18.04 -4.89
CA PHE A 243 -10.42 -18.66 -3.63
C PHE A 243 -11.71 -19.46 -3.80
N HIS A 244 -12.01 -20.36 -2.86
CA HIS A 244 -13.26 -21.14 -2.89
C HIS A 244 -14.50 -20.33 -2.47
N ALA A 245 -14.32 -19.14 -1.88
CA ALA A 245 -15.39 -18.23 -1.49
C ALA A 245 -15.12 -16.82 -2.05
N GLU A 246 -16.18 -16.05 -2.32
CA GLU A 246 -16.05 -14.63 -2.65
C GLU A 246 -15.49 -13.86 -1.45
N VAL A 247 -14.32 -13.27 -1.62
CA VAL A 247 -13.70 -12.41 -0.61
C VAL A 247 -13.61 -10.99 -1.14
N SER A 248 -14.00 -10.01 -0.32
CA SER A 248 -13.83 -8.57 -0.62
C SER A 248 -12.37 -8.11 -0.44
N ALA A 249 -11.41 -8.99 -0.69
CA ALA A 249 -9.98 -8.72 -0.62
C ALA A 249 -9.44 -8.36 -2.01
N TYR A 250 -8.35 -7.59 -2.05
CA TYR A 250 -7.58 -7.32 -3.27
C TYR A 250 -6.33 -8.20 -3.21
N PRO A 251 -6.41 -9.49 -3.62
CA PRO A 251 -5.30 -10.41 -3.49
C PRO A 251 -4.21 -10.10 -4.52
N ALA A 252 -2.98 -10.42 -4.15
CA ALA A 252 -1.84 -10.46 -5.05
C ALA A 252 -0.97 -11.68 -4.73
N ILE A 253 -0.40 -12.30 -5.76
CA ILE A 253 0.71 -13.22 -5.58
C ILE A 253 1.98 -12.38 -5.52
N THR A 254 2.71 -12.45 -4.40
CA THR A 254 3.98 -11.75 -4.20
C THR A 254 5.08 -12.78 -4.01
N VAL A 255 6.09 -12.71 -4.87
CA VAL A 255 7.29 -13.55 -4.78
C VAL A 255 8.49 -12.69 -4.45
N LEU A 256 9.15 -13.02 -3.33
CA LEU A 256 10.32 -12.32 -2.81
C LEU A 256 11.49 -13.30 -2.71
N ALA A 257 12.72 -12.81 -2.81
CA ALA A 257 13.91 -13.64 -2.70
C ALA A 257 14.98 -12.99 -1.80
N ASN A 258 15.72 -13.79 -1.04
CA ASN A 258 16.85 -13.34 -0.24
C ASN A 258 18.12 -13.19 -1.09
N ARG A 259 18.11 -12.18 -1.94
CA ARG A 259 19.20 -11.81 -2.84
C ARG A 259 19.10 -10.31 -3.20
N PRO A 260 20.16 -9.70 -3.76
CA PRO A 260 20.08 -8.34 -4.30
C PRO A 260 18.97 -8.20 -5.35
N GLN A 261 18.34 -7.03 -5.40
CA GLN A 261 17.31 -6.71 -6.39
C GLN A 261 17.86 -6.83 -7.82
N GLY A 262 17.10 -7.50 -8.68
CA GLY A 262 17.32 -7.56 -10.14
C GLY A 262 16.08 -7.10 -10.88
N SER A 263 15.87 -7.61 -12.10
CA SER A 263 14.64 -7.35 -12.85
C SER A 263 13.41 -7.94 -12.15
N VAL A 264 12.27 -7.26 -12.24
CA VAL A 264 11.00 -7.71 -11.65
C VAL A 264 9.96 -7.93 -12.72
N THR A 265 9.17 -8.99 -12.60
CA THR A 265 8.02 -9.19 -13.51
C THR A 265 6.73 -8.79 -12.81
N VAL A 266 5.96 -7.87 -13.39
CA VAL A 266 4.65 -7.45 -12.86
C VAL A 266 3.54 -7.86 -13.80
N LEU A 267 2.49 -8.45 -13.26
CA LEU A 267 1.33 -8.91 -14.01
C LEU A 267 0.05 -8.25 -13.49
N ASP A 268 -0.78 -7.83 -14.44
CA ASP A 268 -2.17 -7.44 -14.22
C ASP A 268 -3.08 -8.53 -14.78
N THR A 269 -4.00 -9.02 -13.95
CA THR A 269 -4.91 -10.12 -14.30
C THR A 269 -6.35 -9.64 -14.33
N LYS A 270 -7.17 -10.34 -15.12
CA LYS A 270 -8.58 -10.06 -15.34
C LYS A 270 -9.43 -11.19 -14.77
N ALA A 271 -10.74 -10.97 -14.64
CA ALA A 271 -11.68 -12.00 -14.18
C ALA A 271 -11.64 -13.32 -15.00
N THR A 272 -11.16 -13.28 -16.25
CA THR A 272 -10.99 -14.47 -17.10
C THR A 272 -9.67 -15.22 -16.86
N PHE A 273 -8.83 -14.76 -15.93
CA PHE A 273 -7.58 -15.41 -15.58
C PHE A 273 -7.84 -16.71 -14.80
N GLY A 274 -7.10 -17.76 -15.14
CA GLY A 274 -7.24 -19.07 -14.52
C GLY A 274 -6.07 -19.98 -14.89
N ALA A 275 -6.19 -21.28 -14.62
CA ALA A 275 -5.09 -22.23 -14.77
C ALA A 275 -4.36 -22.19 -16.14
N PRO A 276 -5.03 -22.07 -17.31
CA PRO A 276 -4.34 -21.95 -18.59
C PRO A 276 -3.52 -20.66 -18.71
N GLY A 277 -4.10 -19.53 -18.28
CA GLY A 277 -3.41 -18.23 -18.25
C GLY A 277 -2.23 -18.24 -17.29
N ALA A 278 -2.37 -18.86 -16.12
CA ALA A 278 -1.31 -18.97 -15.14
C ALA A 278 -0.08 -19.73 -15.68
N LYS A 279 -0.29 -20.82 -16.44
CA LYS A 279 0.81 -21.55 -17.10
C LYS A 279 1.56 -20.67 -18.12
N GLN A 280 0.84 -19.89 -18.92
CA GLN A 280 1.44 -18.93 -19.87
C GLN A 280 2.25 -17.85 -19.13
N ALA A 281 1.67 -17.30 -18.05
CA ALA A 281 2.28 -16.28 -17.22
C ALA A 281 3.56 -16.77 -16.51
N VAL A 282 3.57 -18.01 -15.97
CA VAL A 282 4.78 -18.62 -15.40
C VAL A 282 5.87 -18.77 -16.48
N ALA A 283 5.50 -19.19 -17.69
CA ALA A 283 6.45 -19.29 -18.79
C ALA A 283 7.07 -17.93 -19.14
N PHE A 284 6.27 -16.86 -19.15
CA PHE A 284 6.75 -15.49 -19.32
C PHE A 284 7.70 -15.05 -18.20
N VAL A 285 7.35 -15.25 -16.92
CA VAL A 285 8.23 -14.90 -15.78
C VAL A 285 9.61 -15.56 -15.92
N ARG A 286 9.64 -16.83 -16.34
CA ARG A 286 10.86 -17.61 -16.57
C ARG A 286 11.57 -17.30 -17.89
N SER A 287 10.92 -16.59 -18.80
CA SER A 287 11.51 -16.14 -20.07
C SER A 287 12.42 -14.93 -19.85
N GLY A 288 13.11 -14.49 -20.90
CA GLY A 288 13.83 -13.22 -20.93
C GLY A 288 13.03 -12.09 -21.61
N GLU A 289 11.74 -12.29 -21.88
CA GLU A 289 10.92 -11.30 -22.59
C GLU A 289 10.59 -10.10 -21.68
N ASP A 290 10.49 -8.92 -22.30
CA ASP A 290 10.17 -7.67 -21.60
C ASP A 290 8.67 -7.47 -21.39
N GLU A 291 7.85 -8.05 -22.27
CA GLU A 291 6.39 -7.97 -22.23
C GLU A 291 5.77 -9.23 -22.79
N ALA A 292 4.62 -9.59 -22.25
CA ALA A 292 3.77 -10.62 -22.82
C ALA A 292 2.31 -10.40 -22.36
N GLU A 293 1.39 -10.95 -23.14
CA GLU A 293 -0.02 -11.06 -22.76
C GLU A 293 -0.55 -12.44 -23.10
N GLY A 294 -1.63 -12.82 -22.43
CA GLY A 294 -2.26 -14.11 -22.65
C GLY A 294 -3.67 -14.17 -22.11
N SER A 295 -4.15 -15.39 -21.84
CA SER A 295 -5.54 -15.62 -21.44
C SER A 295 -5.84 -14.99 -20.07
N GLY A 296 -6.35 -13.76 -20.09
CA GLY A 296 -6.76 -13.03 -18.90
C GLY A 296 -5.63 -12.32 -18.16
N TRP A 297 -4.47 -12.06 -18.79
CA TRP A 297 -3.37 -11.35 -18.14
C TRP A 297 -2.52 -10.55 -19.14
N LYS A 298 -1.88 -9.48 -18.64
CA LYS A 298 -0.80 -8.74 -19.31
C LYS A 298 0.35 -8.56 -18.32
N GLY A 299 1.58 -8.75 -18.77
CA GLY A 299 2.77 -8.65 -17.94
C GLY A 299 3.88 -7.84 -18.59
N ALA A 300 4.71 -7.21 -17.76
CA ALA A 300 5.98 -6.65 -18.20
C ALA A 300 7.10 -6.89 -17.19
N ARG A 301 8.32 -6.80 -17.68
CA ARG A 301 9.56 -6.82 -16.93
C ARG A 301 10.04 -5.39 -16.70
N LEU A 302 10.38 -5.09 -15.46
CA LEU A 302 11.01 -3.86 -15.02
C LEU A 302 12.48 -4.13 -14.75
N ALA A 303 13.35 -3.18 -15.05
CA ALA A 303 14.78 -3.33 -14.84
C ALA A 303 15.14 -3.28 -13.34
N SER A 304 14.34 -2.55 -12.56
CA SER A 304 14.54 -2.36 -11.12
C SER A 304 13.23 -2.44 -10.34
N TRP A 305 13.28 -2.13 -9.04
CA TRP A 305 12.11 -2.04 -8.18
C TRP A 305 12.19 -0.82 -7.27
N PHE A 306 11.05 -0.39 -6.73
CA PHE A 306 10.94 0.76 -5.85
C PHE A 306 11.81 0.62 -4.59
N GLU A 307 12.52 1.70 -4.26
CA GLU A 307 13.45 1.75 -3.13
C GLU A 307 12.81 2.26 -1.83
N GLY A 308 13.40 1.89 -0.69
CA GLY A 308 13.05 2.44 0.62
C GLY A 308 11.60 2.15 1.05
N GLU A 309 10.99 3.11 1.74
CA GLU A 309 9.62 3.00 2.26
C GLU A 309 8.54 3.46 1.26
N ASP A 310 8.91 3.69 0.01
CA ASP A 310 8.01 4.25 -1.01
C ASP A 310 6.88 3.28 -1.38
N LEU A 311 5.73 3.85 -1.75
CA LEU A 311 4.56 3.08 -2.16
C LEU A 311 4.89 2.28 -3.42
N TRP A 312 4.34 1.06 -3.53
CA TRP A 312 4.38 0.35 -4.81
C TRP A 312 3.08 0.61 -5.57
N PRO A 313 3.16 1.10 -6.81
CA PRO A 313 1.99 1.50 -7.60
C PRO A 313 1.13 0.29 -7.95
N ALA A 314 -0.18 0.52 -8.00
CA ALA A 314 -1.12 -0.40 -8.64
C ALA A 314 -1.33 -0.04 -10.12
N GLY A 315 -1.64 -1.05 -10.92
CA GLY A 315 -2.09 -0.90 -12.29
C GLY A 315 -1.31 -1.77 -13.25
N GLY A 316 -1.73 -1.72 -14.51
CA GLY A 316 -1.13 -2.49 -15.58
C GLY A 316 0.37 -2.23 -15.75
N PRO A 317 1.10 -3.16 -16.39
CA PRO A 317 2.55 -3.06 -16.51
C PRO A 317 3.04 -1.77 -17.18
N ASP A 318 2.33 -1.28 -18.21
CA ASP A 318 2.65 -0.04 -18.92
C ASP A 318 2.67 1.16 -17.95
N ARG A 319 1.69 1.21 -17.05
CA ARG A 319 1.56 2.27 -16.05
C ARG A 319 2.73 2.23 -15.06
N ILE A 320 3.08 1.04 -14.60
CA ILE A 320 4.15 0.87 -13.61
C ILE A 320 5.48 1.26 -14.24
N ARG A 321 5.74 0.86 -15.50
CA ARG A 321 6.94 1.26 -16.24
C ARG A 321 7.01 2.77 -16.44
N LEU A 322 5.91 3.41 -16.84
CA LEU A 322 5.85 4.86 -16.94
C LEU A 322 6.19 5.52 -15.59
N LEU A 323 5.63 5.04 -14.49
CA LEU A 323 5.91 5.59 -13.16
C LEU A 323 7.35 5.34 -12.67
N GLU A 324 7.97 4.24 -13.06
CA GLU A 324 9.39 3.97 -12.81
C GLU A 324 10.26 4.97 -13.59
N TYR A 325 10.05 5.08 -14.91
CA TYR A 325 10.74 6.05 -15.76
C TYR A 325 10.63 7.47 -15.19
N LEU A 326 9.42 7.89 -14.79
CA LEU A 326 9.20 9.22 -14.24
C LEU A 326 9.90 9.45 -12.90
N GLN A 327 10.02 8.42 -12.06
CA GLN A 327 10.70 8.52 -10.76
C GLN A 327 12.22 8.57 -10.89
N GLU A 328 12.76 7.88 -11.89
CA GLU A 328 14.19 7.88 -12.19
C GLU A 328 14.65 9.20 -12.83
N HIS A 329 13.83 9.76 -13.73
CA HIS A 329 14.24 10.89 -14.57
C HIS A 329 13.80 12.27 -14.04
N PHE A 330 12.82 12.33 -13.12
CA PHE A 330 12.25 13.61 -12.69
C PHE A 330 12.15 13.76 -11.16
N PRO A 331 12.38 14.97 -10.63
CA PRO A 331 12.23 15.28 -9.21
C PRO A 331 10.75 15.27 -8.79
N VAL A 332 10.49 15.14 -7.48
CA VAL A 332 9.12 15.36 -6.95
C VAL A 332 8.75 16.84 -7.06
N LEU A 333 7.45 17.14 -7.17
CA LEU A 333 6.95 18.51 -7.33
C LEU A 333 7.51 19.51 -6.29
N GLU A 334 7.63 19.12 -5.01
CA GLU A 334 8.16 20.00 -3.96
C GLU A 334 9.67 20.32 -4.10
N GLN A 335 10.40 19.61 -4.97
CA GLN A 335 11.81 19.86 -5.30
C GLN A 335 12.01 20.76 -6.54
N THR A 336 10.93 21.23 -7.17
CA THR A 336 10.99 22.07 -8.38
C THR A 336 10.48 23.48 -8.12
N GLY A 337 10.85 24.45 -8.97
CA GLY A 337 10.28 25.81 -8.91
C GLY A 337 10.60 26.57 -7.61
N GLY A 338 11.82 26.44 -7.09
CA GLY A 338 12.24 27.12 -5.86
C GLY A 338 11.48 26.61 -4.63
N THR A 339 10.68 27.47 -3.98
CA THR A 339 9.92 27.10 -2.77
C THR A 339 8.51 26.59 -3.11
N THR A 340 8.44 25.42 -3.73
CA THR A 340 7.16 24.75 -4.00
C THR A 340 6.69 23.95 -2.79
N LYS A 341 5.43 24.14 -2.39
CA LYS A 341 4.85 23.47 -1.22
C LYS A 341 3.43 23.01 -1.48
N ILE A 342 3.15 21.75 -1.11
CA ILE A 342 1.83 21.15 -1.15
C ILE A 342 1.29 21.07 0.28
N SER A 343 0.09 21.59 0.51
CA SER A 343 -0.51 21.64 1.85
C SER A 343 -2.04 21.57 1.81
N ILE A 344 -2.65 21.31 2.96
CA ILE A 344 -4.10 21.29 3.14
C ILE A 344 -4.56 22.63 3.72
N GLY A 345 -5.74 23.08 3.33
CA GLY A 345 -6.36 24.27 3.91
C GLY A 345 -6.69 24.13 5.40
N VAL A 346 -7.15 25.21 6.03
CA VAL A 346 -7.38 25.27 7.49
C VAL A 346 -8.55 24.38 7.91
N ALA A 347 -8.31 23.50 8.89
CA ALA A 347 -9.36 22.82 9.62
C ALA A 347 -9.76 23.63 10.86
N THR A 348 -11.03 24.01 10.94
CA THR A 348 -11.55 24.73 12.11
C THR A 348 -11.97 23.76 13.21
N GLY A 349 -12.46 22.57 12.83
CA GLY A 349 -13.07 21.59 13.73
C GLY A 349 -14.50 21.94 14.16
N ALA A 350 -15.04 23.08 13.72
CA ALA A 350 -16.40 23.54 13.98
C ALA A 350 -16.83 24.52 12.88
N ASP A 351 -16.85 24.08 11.62
CA ASP A 351 -17.04 24.98 10.47
C ASP A 351 -18.34 25.80 10.56
N LYS A 352 -19.39 25.25 11.17
CA LYS A 352 -20.66 25.98 11.42
C LYS A 352 -20.49 27.27 12.22
N ALA A 353 -19.46 27.35 13.07
CA ALA A 353 -19.17 28.51 13.90
C ALA A 353 -18.15 29.45 13.26
N TYR A 354 -17.14 28.89 12.57
CA TYR A 354 -16.02 29.66 12.04
C TYR A 354 -16.21 30.11 10.59
N VAL A 355 -17.04 29.43 9.80
CA VAL A 355 -17.23 29.71 8.37
C VAL A 355 -18.62 30.31 8.18
N VAL A 356 -18.66 31.64 8.07
CA VAL A 356 -19.89 32.45 8.15
C VAL A 356 -20.11 33.28 6.89
N ALA A 357 -21.25 33.95 6.79
CA ALA A 357 -21.51 34.91 5.72
C ALA A 357 -20.65 36.18 5.89
N PRO A 358 -20.30 36.90 4.80
CA PRO A 358 -19.45 38.10 4.87
C PRO A 358 -20.00 39.25 5.73
N ASP A 359 -21.31 39.27 5.98
CA ASP A 359 -22.03 40.27 6.77
C ASP A 359 -22.24 39.86 8.24
N ALA A 360 -21.59 38.79 8.70
CA ALA A 360 -21.65 38.36 10.09
C ALA A 360 -21.22 39.47 11.07
N ASP A 361 -21.90 39.57 12.21
CA ASP A 361 -21.58 40.52 13.28
C ASP A 361 -20.30 40.12 14.02
N VAL A 362 -19.16 40.39 13.38
CA VAL A 362 -17.78 40.13 13.84
C VAL A 362 -16.93 41.32 13.44
N GLU A 363 -15.84 41.56 14.16
CA GLU A 363 -14.86 42.58 13.79
C GLU A 363 -14.34 42.37 12.35
N PRO A 364 -14.39 43.39 11.47
CA PRO A 364 -14.03 43.23 10.05
C PRO A 364 -12.61 42.70 9.81
N ASP A 365 -11.65 43.04 10.68
CA ASP A 365 -10.26 42.58 10.58
C ASP A 365 -10.08 41.12 11.03
N ARG A 366 -11.10 40.52 11.64
CA ARG A 366 -11.18 39.08 11.97
C ARG A 366 -11.91 38.28 10.89
N LEU A 367 -12.45 38.90 9.84
CA LEU A 367 -13.10 38.20 8.74
C LEU A 367 -12.10 38.00 7.58
N LEU A 368 -11.72 36.75 7.34
CA LEU A 368 -10.78 36.37 6.29
C LEU A 368 -11.53 35.70 5.13
N PRO A 369 -11.45 36.20 3.89
CA PRO A 369 -12.06 35.53 2.74
C PRO A 369 -11.55 34.10 2.61
N ILE A 370 -12.47 33.14 2.49
CA ILE A 370 -12.15 31.71 2.43
C ILE A 370 -12.73 31.10 1.15
N VAL A 371 -11.96 30.23 0.50
CA VAL A 371 -12.39 29.44 -0.65
C VAL A 371 -12.59 27.99 -0.24
N MET A 372 -13.69 27.39 -0.69
CA MET A 372 -14.11 26.03 -0.38
C MET A 372 -14.28 25.20 -1.67
N ALA A 373 -14.39 23.88 -1.52
CA ALA A 373 -14.65 22.97 -2.64
C ALA A 373 -15.83 23.36 -3.55
N ASP A 374 -16.91 23.91 -2.96
CA ASP A 374 -18.09 24.35 -3.71
C ASP A 374 -17.79 25.51 -4.66
N ASP A 375 -16.91 26.42 -4.24
CA ASP A 375 -16.55 27.61 -5.02
C ASP A 375 -15.72 27.25 -6.26
N ILE A 376 -15.10 26.07 -6.29
CA ILE A 376 -14.29 25.57 -7.40
C ILE A 376 -14.86 24.30 -8.05
N ARG A 377 -16.10 23.94 -7.72
CA ARG A 377 -16.71 22.65 -8.09
C ARG A 377 -16.73 22.44 -9.62
N SER A 378 -17.03 23.50 -10.36
CA SER A 378 -17.08 23.54 -11.83
C SER A 378 -15.70 23.48 -12.49
N GLY A 379 -14.61 23.56 -11.73
CA GLY A 379 -13.24 23.65 -12.25
C GLY A 379 -12.78 25.07 -12.58
N VAL A 380 -13.60 26.08 -12.23
CA VAL A 380 -13.24 27.50 -12.28
C VAL A 380 -13.56 28.10 -10.92
N LEU A 381 -12.75 29.06 -10.46
CA LEU A 381 -12.99 29.80 -9.24
C LEU A 381 -14.22 30.71 -9.41
N THR A 382 -15.26 30.45 -8.62
CA THR A 382 -16.42 31.34 -8.47
C THR A 382 -16.26 32.20 -7.22
N PRO A 383 -16.86 33.41 -7.17
CA PRO A 383 -16.78 34.27 -6.01
C PRO A 383 -17.25 33.56 -4.73
N PRO A 384 -16.37 33.37 -3.72
CA PRO A 384 -16.75 32.67 -2.50
C PRO A 384 -17.84 33.42 -1.74
N LYS A 385 -18.79 32.67 -1.20
CA LYS A 385 -19.95 33.22 -0.48
C LYS A 385 -19.75 33.29 1.04
N LYS A 386 -18.57 32.88 1.53
CA LYS A 386 -18.29 32.75 2.96
C LYS A 386 -16.94 33.36 3.32
N VAL A 387 -16.79 33.64 4.60
CA VAL A 387 -15.57 34.13 5.24
C VAL A 387 -15.26 33.27 6.45
N LEU A 388 -13.99 33.22 6.84
CA LEU A 388 -13.50 32.59 8.05
C LEU A 388 -13.40 33.65 9.16
N ILE A 389 -13.99 33.37 10.31
CA ILE A 389 -13.64 34.05 11.57
C ILE A 389 -12.22 33.60 11.94
N ASN A 390 -11.24 34.50 11.81
CA ASN A 390 -9.83 34.22 12.01
C ASN A 390 -9.36 34.64 13.43
N PRO A 391 -9.17 33.69 14.36
CA PRO A 391 -8.71 33.99 15.71
C PRO A 391 -7.19 34.25 15.79
N TRP A 392 -6.48 34.29 14.66
CA TRP A 392 -5.03 34.49 14.61
C TRP A 392 -4.68 35.87 14.04
N ASP A 393 -3.72 36.55 14.64
CA ASP A 393 -3.22 37.84 14.16
C ASP A 393 -2.18 37.70 13.02
N GLU A 394 -1.61 38.82 12.57
CA GLU A 394 -0.62 38.86 11.49
C GLU A 394 0.76 38.29 11.89
N THR A 395 1.03 38.17 13.18
CA THR A 395 2.19 37.41 13.70
C THR A 395 1.88 35.92 13.82
N GLY A 396 0.60 35.57 13.60
CA GLY A 396 -0.01 34.27 13.79
C GLY A 396 -0.15 33.88 15.27
N ALA A 397 -0.08 34.82 16.21
CA ALA A 397 -0.46 34.56 17.59
C ALA A 397 -1.98 34.51 17.71
N LEU A 398 -2.48 33.82 18.74
CA LEU A 398 -3.90 33.77 19.02
C LEU A 398 -4.32 35.10 19.65
N VAL A 399 -5.36 35.73 19.12
CA VAL A 399 -5.82 37.03 19.64
C VAL A 399 -6.45 36.88 21.02
N ASN A 400 -6.36 37.94 21.83
CA ASN A 400 -7.07 38.02 23.10
C ASN A 400 -8.55 38.37 22.85
N LEU A 401 -9.48 37.52 23.29
CA LEU A 401 -10.91 37.68 23.04
C LEU A 401 -11.49 38.97 23.64
N THR A 402 -10.90 39.51 24.71
CA THR A 402 -11.36 40.77 25.32
C THR A 402 -11.30 41.94 24.34
N ASP A 403 -10.40 41.86 23.36
CA ASP A 403 -10.20 42.91 22.36
C ASP A 403 -11.16 42.73 21.16
N TYR A 404 -11.84 41.58 21.07
CA TYR A 404 -12.74 41.19 19.96
C TYR A 404 -14.09 40.64 20.49
N PRO A 405 -14.91 41.47 21.15
CA PRO A 405 -16.13 41.03 21.82
C PRO A 405 -17.20 40.47 20.87
N ARG A 406 -17.27 40.93 19.61
CA ARG A 406 -18.24 40.39 18.64
C ARG A 406 -17.82 39.00 18.16
N MET A 407 -16.53 38.80 17.87
CA MET A 407 -15.97 37.48 17.61
C MET A 407 -16.21 36.51 18.77
N GLU A 408 -15.95 36.94 20.01
CA GLU A 408 -16.19 36.12 21.20
C GLU A 408 -17.67 35.69 21.29
N LYS A 409 -18.59 36.63 21.12
CA LYS A 409 -20.03 36.38 21.11
C LYS A 409 -20.42 35.41 20.00
N ALA A 410 -19.92 35.61 18.78
CA ALA A 410 -20.19 34.74 17.64
C ALA A 410 -19.74 33.30 17.92
N LEU A 411 -18.50 33.09 18.36
CA LEU A 411 -17.96 31.76 18.62
C LEU A 411 -18.57 31.08 19.86
N SER A 412 -18.86 31.83 20.91
CA SER A 412 -19.42 31.29 22.16
C SER A 412 -20.88 30.85 22.02
N SER A 413 -21.62 31.38 21.05
CA SER A 413 -22.99 30.95 20.72
C SER A 413 -23.07 29.52 20.19
N HIS A 414 -21.94 28.94 19.78
CA HIS A 414 -21.83 27.57 19.30
C HIS A 414 -21.16 26.66 20.33
N GLU A 415 -21.94 25.82 21.00
CA GLU A 415 -21.43 24.87 22.01
C GLU A 415 -20.32 23.95 21.47
N ASP A 416 -20.40 23.59 20.19
CA ASP A 416 -19.45 22.68 19.53
C ASP A 416 -18.02 23.21 19.58
N VAL A 417 -17.81 24.54 19.58
CA VAL A 417 -16.48 25.14 19.61
C VAL A 417 -15.70 24.70 20.85
N ARG A 418 -16.37 24.61 22.01
CA ARG A 418 -15.77 24.18 23.29
C ARG A 418 -15.68 22.67 23.44
N LYS A 419 -16.51 21.90 22.72
CA LYS A 419 -16.52 20.42 22.75
C LYS A 419 -15.37 19.79 21.96
N ARG A 420 -14.76 20.53 21.03
CA ARG A 420 -13.60 20.06 20.22
C ARG A 420 -12.44 19.60 21.10
N PHE A 421 -11.70 18.58 20.63
CA PHE A 421 -10.52 18.05 21.31
C PHE A 421 -9.49 19.15 21.64
N VAL A 422 -9.21 20.06 20.70
CA VAL A 422 -8.24 21.16 20.88
C VAL A 422 -8.67 22.15 21.97
N ALA A 423 -9.98 22.41 22.10
CA ALA A 423 -10.53 23.30 23.13
C ALA A 423 -10.54 22.61 24.50
N ARG A 424 -10.91 21.32 24.56
CA ARG A 424 -10.83 20.53 25.81
C ARG A 424 -9.40 20.39 26.33
N ARG A 425 -8.41 20.29 25.43
CA ARG A 425 -6.99 20.19 25.79
C ARG A 425 -6.42 21.53 26.26
N ASN A 426 -6.93 22.66 25.75
CA ASN A 426 -6.53 24.00 26.19
C ASN A 426 -7.77 24.91 26.37
N PRO A 427 -8.47 24.82 27.52
CA PRO A 427 -9.71 25.56 27.75
C PRO A 427 -9.57 27.09 27.72
N ALA A 428 -8.39 27.62 28.07
CA ALA A 428 -8.11 29.05 28.02
C ALA A 428 -8.01 29.59 26.59
N ALA A 429 -7.67 28.74 25.62
CA ALA A 429 -7.55 29.06 24.21
C ALA A 429 -8.66 28.39 23.39
N TRP A 430 -9.87 28.25 23.95
CA TRP A 430 -10.97 27.48 23.35
C TRP A 430 -11.39 27.97 21.95
N HIS A 431 -11.12 29.24 21.61
CA HIS A 431 -11.41 29.86 20.32
C HIS A 431 -10.39 29.55 19.23
N ARG A 432 -9.29 28.84 19.53
CA ARG A 432 -8.34 28.39 18.50
C ARG A 432 -9.00 27.46 17.49
N THR A 433 -8.59 27.50 16.23
CA THR A 433 -8.89 26.44 15.24
C THR A 433 -8.03 25.19 15.47
N ILE A 434 -8.27 24.10 14.72
CA ILE A 434 -7.39 22.91 14.77
C ILE A 434 -6.02 23.32 14.24
N ASP A 435 -6.00 23.85 13.03
CA ASP A 435 -4.81 24.37 12.35
C ASP A 435 -4.63 25.86 12.57
N ARG A 436 -3.39 26.35 12.55
CA ARG A 436 -3.10 27.79 12.56
C ARG A 436 -3.46 28.40 11.20
N VAL A 437 -3.98 29.62 11.21
CA VAL A 437 -4.12 30.43 9.99
C VAL A 437 -2.78 31.13 9.73
N TYR A 438 -2.16 30.84 8.59
CA TYR A 438 -0.84 31.39 8.25
C TYR A 438 -0.97 32.79 7.63
N PRO A 439 -0.34 33.81 8.25
CA PRO A 439 -0.34 35.16 7.71
C PRO A 439 0.18 35.21 6.27
N GLY A 440 -0.48 36.02 5.43
CA GLY A 440 -0.08 36.24 4.04
C GLY A 440 -0.50 35.13 3.06
N LEU A 441 -0.86 33.91 3.50
CA LEU A 441 -1.23 32.82 2.58
C LEU A 441 -2.41 33.18 1.67
N ALA A 442 -3.43 33.86 2.22
CA ALA A 442 -4.57 34.29 1.42
C ALA A 442 -4.15 35.16 0.23
N LYS A 443 -3.18 36.07 0.43
CA LYS A 443 -2.70 37.00 -0.60
C LYS A 443 -1.80 36.34 -1.66
N ARG A 444 -1.27 35.14 -1.41
CA ARG A 444 -0.39 34.45 -2.35
C ARG A 444 -1.20 33.75 -3.43
N PRO A 445 -0.84 33.86 -4.72
CA PRO A 445 -1.38 32.99 -5.75
C PRO A 445 -1.14 31.52 -5.41
N LYS A 446 -2.12 30.67 -5.72
CA LYS A 446 -2.06 29.23 -5.45
C LYS A 446 -2.90 28.43 -6.45
N LEU A 447 -2.52 27.18 -6.66
CA LEU A 447 -3.43 26.19 -7.27
C LEU A 447 -4.23 25.52 -6.18
N LEU A 448 -5.51 25.28 -6.42
CA LEU A 448 -6.45 24.61 -5.54
C LEU A 448 -6.86 23.26 -6.13
N LEU A 449 -6.94 22.25 -5.28
CA LEU A 449 -7.30 20.87 -5.63
C LEU A 449 -8.34 20.36 -4.61
N GLN A 450 -9.43 19.76 -5.07
CA GLN A 450 -10.43 19.14 -4.19
C GLN A 450 -9.88 17.81 -3.62
N ASP A 451 -10.16 17.48 -2.36
CA ASP A 451 -9.73 16.18 -1.76
C ASP A 451 -10.31 14.99 -2.53
N MET A 452 -11.54 15.07 -3.02
CA MET A 452 -12.23 13.97 -3.70
C MET A 452 -12.84 14.42 -5.02
N LYS A 453 -12.49 13.73 -6.11
CA LYS A 453 -13.09 13.96 -7.43
C LYS A 453 -12.86 12.75 -8.34
N ALA A 454 -13.69 12.59 -9.37
CA ALA A 454 -13.46 11.55 -10.38
C ALA A 454 -12.16 11.79 -11.17
N GLN A 455 -11.78 13.05 -11.36
CA GLN A 455 -10.58 13.45 -12.10
C GLN A 455 -9.90 14.64 -11.44
N ILE A 456 -8.57 14.73 -11.60
CA ILE A 456 -7.80 15.86 -11.08
C ILE A 456 -8.27 17.16 -11.74
N THR A 457 -8.58 18.18 -10.95
CA THR A 457 -9.10 19.46 -11.45
C THR A 457 -8.38 20.60 -10.73
N PRO A 458 -7.16 20.95 -11.14
CA PRO A 458 -6.46 22.10 -10.58
C PRO A 458 -7.20 23.38 -10.94
N VAL A 459 -7.33 24.31 -10.00
CA VAL A 459 -7.95 25.63 -10.22
C VAL A 459 -7.01 26.72 -9.74
N TYR A 460 -6.75 27.71 -10.57
CA TYR A 460 -5.90 28.83 -10.20
C TYR A 460 -6.68 29.85 -9.37
N GLU A 461 -6.09 30.23 -8.24
CA GLU A 461 -6.54 31.31 -7.39
C GLU A 461 -5.42 32.38 -7.37
N PRO A 462 -5.69 33.60 -7.84
CA PRO A 462 -4.65 34.62 -8.04
C PRO A 462 -4.17 35.30 -6.74
N GLY A 463 -4.68 34.87 -5.59
CA GLY A 463 -4.56 35.58 -4.31
C GLY A 463 -5.84 36.34 -3.96
N GLY A 464 -6.15 36.38 -2.67
CA GLY A 464 -7.37 36.95 -2.11
C GLY A 464 -8.07 36.01 -1.12
N TYR A 465 -7.95 34.69 -1.32
CA TYR A 465 -8.71 33.70 -0.55
C TYR A 465 -7.82 32.70 0.21
N TYR A 466 -8.21 32.40 1.45
CA TYR A 466 -7.60 31.35 2.24
C TYR A 466 -8.25 29.99 1.93
N PRO A 467 -7.49 28.90 1.71
CA PRO A 467 -8.08 27.60 1.41
C PRO A 467 -8.66 26.92 2.67
N HIS A 468 -9.86 26.38 2.53
CA HIS A 468 -10.48 25.51 3.53
C HIS A 468 -9.91 24.08 3.50
N HIS A 469 -10.00 23.29 4.59
CA HIS A 469 -9.43 21.93 4.66
C HIS A 469 -10.02 20.91 3.68
N ASN A 470 -11.12 21.21 3.01
CA ASN A 470 -11.63 20.39 1.90
C ASN A 470 -10.90 20.65 0.58
N LEU A 471 -9.89 21.52 0.59
CA LEU A 471 -8.99 21.83 -0.50
C LEU A 471 -7.53 21.56 -0.08
N TYR A 472 -6.80 20.92 -0.98
CA TYR A 472 -5.35 21.02 -1.03
C TYR A 472 -4.96 22.24 -1.86
N TYR A 473 -3.79 22.79 -1.58
CA TYR A 473 -3.23 23.88 -2.35
C TYR A 473 -1.75 23.70 -2.62
N ILE A 474 -1.31 24.32 -3.72
CA ILE A 474 0.08 24.37 -4.14
C ILE A 474 0.47 25.84 -4.28
N VAL A 475 1.54 26.23 -3.61
CA VAL A 475 2.22 27.53 -3.78
C VAL A 475 3.63 27.28 -4.29
N SER A 476 4.13 28.19 -5.11
CA SER A 476 5.49 28.13 -5.64
C SER A 476 6.05 29.54 -5.86
N THR A 477 7.38 29.67 -5.88
CA THR A 477 8.07 30.92 -6.23
C THR A 477 8.72 30.88 -7.60
N GLY A 478 8.90 29.70 -8.19
CA GLY A 478 9.56 29.52 -9.49
C GLY A 478 8.64 28.97 -10.58
N TRP A 479 7.47 28.42 -10.24
CA TRP A 479 6.49 28.02 -11.23
C TRP A 479 5.59 29.18 -11.67
N ASP A 480 5.37 29.30 -12.98
CA ASP A 480 4.10 29.83 -13.48
C ASP A 480 3.01 28.82 -13.10
N LEU A 481 2.10 29.23 -12.20
CA LEU A 481 1.08 28.34 -11.66
C LEU A 481 0.06 27.90 -12.72
N GLU A 482 -0.11 28.63 -13.82
CA GLU A 482 -0.97 28.16 -14.90
C GLU A 482 -0.28 27.09 -15.76
N VAL A 483 1.04 27.17 -15.93
CA VAL A 483 1.83 26.11 -16.59
C VAL A 483 1.80 24.83 -15.74
N LEU A 484 2.05 24.96 -14.43
CA LEU A 484 1.92 23.83 -13.50
C LEU A 484 0.48 23.32 -13.46
N GLY A 485 -0.50 24.22 -13.52
CA GLY A 485 -1.92 23.88 -13.64
C GLY A 485 -2.21 23.04 -14.87
N GLY A 486 -1.60 23.36 -16.02
CA GLY A 486 -1.66 22.57 -17.25
C GLY A 486 -1.06 21.19 -17.10
N LEU A 487 0.15 21.08 -16.53
CA LEU A 487 0.78 19.78 -16.26
C LEU A 487 -0.09 18.90 -15.37
N LEU A 488 -0.65 19.46 -14.29
CA LEU A 488 -1.52 18.74 -13.36
C LEU A 488 -2.91 18.47 -13.93
N LEU A 489 -3.37 19.21 -14.95
CA LEU A 489 -4.62 18.94 -15.65
C LEU A 489 -4.48 17.71 -16.57
N SER A 490 -3.27 17.48 -17.09
CA SER A 490 -2.95 16.36 -17.96
C SER A 490 -3.13 15.00 -17.29
N ARG A 491 -3.05 13.91 -18.07
CA ARG A 491 -3.17 12.53 -17.55
C ARG A 491 -1.99 12.11 -16.66
N ILE A 492 -0.85 12.82 -16.69
CA ILE A 492 0.33 12.43 -15.89
C ILE A 492 0.03 12.41 -14.38
N ALA A 493 -0.57 13.48 -13.87
CA ALA A 493 -0.87 13.61 -12.45
C ALA A 493 -1.94 12.61 -12.03
N GLU A 494 -2.93 12.38 -12.90
CA GLU A 494 -3.96 11.37 -12.71
C GLU A 494 -3.35 9.96 -12.62
N THR A 495 -2.38 9.62 -13.48
CA THR A 495 -1.67 8.34 -13.45
C THR A 495 -0.98 8.08 -12.10
N PHE A 496 -0.29 9.07 -11.54
CA PHE A 496 0.28 8.97 -10.19
C PHE A 496 -0.82 8.72 -9.13
N ILE A 497 -1.91 9.47 -9.18
CA ILE A 497 -2.98 9.36 -8.19
C ILE A 497 -3.73 8.04 -8.32
N GLU A 498 -3.97 7.54 -9.52
CA GLU A 498 -4.63 6.25 -9.70
C GLU A 498 -3.76 5.07 -9.26
N ALA A 499 -2.44 5.20 -9.43
CA ALA A 499 -1.50 4.15 -9.08
C ALA A 499 -1.22 4.08 -7.58
N PHE A 500 -1.03 5.23 -6.94
CA PHE A 500 -0.70 5.31 -5.51
C PHE A 500 -1.91 5.53 -4.61
N GLY A 501 -2.97 6.13 -5.14
CA GLY A 501 -4.16 6.50 -4.40
C GLY A 501 -5.13 5.35 -4.18
N VAL A 502 -6.08 5.57 -3.26
CA VAL A 502 -7.17 4.64 -2.98
C VAL A 502 -8.34 4.97 -3.91
N LYS A 503 -8.77 4.01 -4.73
CA LYS A 503 -10.02 4.10 -5.50
C LYS A 503 -11.20 3.89 -4.56
N MET A 504 -12.09 4.88 -4.48
CA MET A 504 -13.34 4.78 -3.74
C MET A 504 -14.44 4.19 -4.63
N ARG A 505 -15.52 3.65 -4.03
CA ARG A 505 -16.70 3.18 -4.77
C ARG A 505 -17.21 4.29 -5.71
N GLY A 506 -17.53 3.93 -6.95
CA GLY A 506 -18.02 4.88 -7.98
C GLY A 506 -16.94 5.63 -8.74
N GLY A 507 -15.69 5.16 -8.76
CA GLY A 507 -14.61 5.74 -9.56
C GLY A 507 -14.06 7.07 -9.03
N THR A 508 -14.36 7.43 -7.78
CA THR A 508 -13.86 8.66 -7.17
C THR A 508 -12.43 8.45 -6.67
N LEU A 509 -11.52 9.35 -7.09
CA LEU A 509 -10.14 9.42 -6.63
C LEU A 509 -10.02 10.35 -5.43
N ARG A 510 -9.03 10.07 -4.58
CA ARG A 510 -8.70 10.91 -3.42
C ARG A 510 -7.32 11.54 -3.57
N PHE A 511 -7.27 12.86 -3.69
CA PHE A 511 -6.07 13.66 -3.97
C PHE A 511 -5.33 14.08 -2.70
N GLN A 512 -5.13 13.14 -1.78
CA GLN A 512 -4.44 13.45 -0.52
C GLN A 512 -3.02 13.96 -0.76
N ALA A 513 -2.54 14.85 0.11
CA ALA A 513 -1.21 15.43 -0.01
C ALA A 513 -0.08 14.39 -0.13
N GLN A 514 -0.21 13.23 0.50
CA GLN A 514 0.79 12.16 0.39
C GLN A 514 0.97 11.63 -1.04
N TYR A 515 -0.09 11.61 -1.85
CA TYR A 515 -0.04 11.18 -3.25
C TYR A 515 0.37 12.34 -4.16
N LEU A 516 -0.14 13.56 -3.91
CA LEU A 516 0.26 14.75 -4.65
C LEU A 516 1.78 15.01 -4.56
N ARG A 517 2.39 14.75 -3.40
CA ARG A 517 3.85 14.88 -3.18
C ARG A 517 4.69 13.86 -3.94
N LYS A 518 4.07 12.80 -4.47
CA LYS A 518 4.77 11.79 -5.29
C LYS A 518 4.80 12.13 -6.76
N ILE A 519 3.98 13.09 -7.21
CA ILE A 519 3.94 13.52 -8.60
C ILE A 519 5.33 14.03 -8.99
N ARG A 520 5.88 13.43 -10.05
CA ARG A 520 7.15 13.82 -10.65
C ARG A 520 6.89 14.77 -11.80
N VAL A 521 7.65 15.87 -11.87
CA VAL A 521 7.48 16.91 -12.90
C VAL A 521 8.85 17.36 -13.43
N PRO A 522 8.95 17.77 -14.70
CA PRO A 522 10.13 18.45 -15.22
C PRO A 522 10.37 19.73 -14.43
N ALA A 523 11.62 20.13 -14.28
CA ALA A 523 11.94 21.43 -13.72
C ALA A 523 11.38 22.52 -14.65
N PRO A 524 10.77 23.61 -14.14
CA PRO A 524 10.13 24.61 -14.99
C PRO A 524 11.09 25.20 -16.03
N GLU A 525 12.36 25.38 -15.67
CA GLU A 525 13.44 25.84 -16.55
C GLU A 525 13.81 24.88 -17.69
N SER A 526 13.43 23.60 -17.60
CA SER A 526 13.67 22.59 -18.65
C SER A 526 12.58 22.55 -19.71
N ILE A 527 11.43 23.19 -19.46
CA ILE A 527 10.29 23.21 -20.38
C ILE A 527 10.43 24.41 -21.31
N SER A 528 10.44 24.18 -22.62
CA SER A 528 10.53 25.27 -23.60
C SER A 528 9.36 26.25 -23.49
N ASP A 529 9.60 27.53 -23.83
CA ASP A 529 8.56 28.58 -23.77
C ASP A 529 7.32 28.25 -24.61
N ASP A 530 7.49 27.56 -25.73
CA ASP A 530 6.39 27.10 -26.58
C ASP A 530 5.50 26.09 -25.83
N VAL A 531 6.11 25.05 -25.25
CA VAL A 531 5.39 24.04 -24.47
C VAL A 531 4.75 24.64 -23.22
N GLN A 532 5.42 25.57 -22.53
CA GLN A 532 4.82 26.33 -21.43
C GLN A 532 3.59 27.13 -21.91
N GLY A 533 3.67 27.75 -23.10
CA GLY A 533 2.55 28.43 -23.76
C GLY A 533 1.36 27.52 -24.00
N GLN A 534 1.61 26.32 -24.52
CA GLN A 534 0.58 25.30 -24.78
C GLN A 534 -0.08 24.81 -23.49
N LEU A 535 0.71 24.50 -22.46
CA LEU A 535 0.21 24.08 -21.14
C LEU A 535 -0.69 25.16 -20.51
N ARG A 536 -0.26 26.42 -20.58
CA ARG A 536 -1.04 27.56 -20.08
C ARG A 536 -2.36 27.72 -20.84
N ALA A 537 -2.33 27.62 -22.17
CA ALA A 537 -3.52 27.72 -23.00
C ALA A 537 -4.51 26.58 -22.68
N ALA A 538 -4.03 25.34 -22.64
CA ALA A 538 -4.83 24.17 -22.29
C ALA A 538 -5.45 24.27 -20.89
N PHE A 539 -4.70 24.78 -19.91
CA PHE A 539 -5.19 25.01 -18.56
C PHE A 539 -6.35 26.02 -18.53
N ARG A 540 -6.23 27.12 -19.27
CA ARG A 540 -7.28 28.16 -19.37
C ARG A 540 -8.54 27.65 -20.07
N THR A 541 -8.39 26.87 -21.13
CA THR A 541 -9.52 26.31 -21.89
C THR A 541 -10.07 25.03 -21.28
N ARG A 542 -9.44 24.50 -20.21
CA ARG A 542 -9.78 23.22 -19.57
C ARG A 542 -9.67 22.02 -20.52
N ASP A 543 -8.83 22.14 -21.55
CA ASP A 543 -8.60 21.09 -22.54
C ASP A 543 -7.58 20.08 -22.01
N ARG A 544 -8.07 18.95 -21.50
CA ARG A 544 -7.24 17.89 -20.94
C ARG A 544 -6.37 17.22 -22.01
N ASP A 545 -6.89 17.02 -23.22
CA ASP A 545 -6.15 16.32 -24.26
C ASP A 545 -5.02 17.19 -24.82
N ALA A 546 -5.26 18.49 -24.96
CA ALA A 546 -4.19 19.45 -25.25
C ALA A 546 -3.15 19.53 -24.13
N ALA A 547 -3.60 19.51 -22.87
CA ALA A 547 -2.68 19.47 -21.72
C ALA A 547 -1.84 18.19 -21.70
N THR A 548 -2.42 17.04 -22.07
CA THR A 548 -1.71 15.75 -22.19
C THR A 548 -0.65 15.78 -23.29
N ARG A 549 -0.98 16.24 -24.51
CA ARG A 549 0.03 16.34 -25.58
C ARG A 549 1.17 17.30 -25.22
N ALA A 550 0.84 18.44 -24.61
CA ALA A 550 1.86 19.39 -24.16
C ALA A 550 2.71 18.83 -23.00
N ALA A 551 2.10 18.02 -22.12
CA ALA A 551 2.82 17.32 -21.08
C ALA A 551 3.77 16.26 -21.69
N GLU A 552 3.32 15.41 -22.62
CA GLU A 552 4.18 14.44 -23.31
C GLU A 552 5.44 15.11 -23.87
N ALA A 553 5.28 16.25 -24.55
CA ALA A 553 6.41 17.05 -25.02
C ALA A 553 7.30 17.58 -23.88
N ALA A 554 6.72 18.04 -22.76
CA ALA A 554 7.48 18.50 -21.58
C ALA A 554 8.28 17.38 -20.89
N TYR A 555 7.79 16.14 -20.92
CA TYR A 555 8.46 14.97 -20.36
C TYR A 555 9.37 14.24 -21.38
N GLY A 556 9.37 14.66 -22.65
CA GLY A 556 10.08 13.97 -23.74
C GLY A 556 9.50 12.60 -24.08
N LEU A 557 8.20 12.39 -23.83
CA LEU A 557 7.49 11.15 -24.14
C LEU A 557 6.93 11.17 -25.57
N PRO A 558 6.75 10.00 -26.22
CA PRO A 558 6.02 9.89 -27.49
C PRO A 558 4.58 10.39 -27.36
N GLU A 559 4.01 10.88 -28.46
CA GLU A 559 2.59 11.26 -28.49
C GLU A 559 1.69 10.03 -28.32
N GLY A 560 0.75 10.10 -27.37
CA GLY A 560 -0.20 9.03 -27.05
C GLY A 560 0.29 8.02 -26.00
N GLU A 561 1.42 8.29 -25.35
CA GLU A 561 1.94 7.47 -24.24
C GLU A 561 1.11 7.64 -22.94
N LEU A 562 0.42 8.77 -22.77
CA LEU A 562 -0.29 9.16 -21.53
C LEU A 562 -1.82 9.00 -21.50
#